data_AF-A0A0A8K9R2-F1
#
_entry.id   AF-A0A0A8K9R2-F1
#
_cell.length_a   1.000
_cell.length_b   1.000
_cell.length_c   1.000
_cell.angle_alpha   90.00
_cell.angle_beta   90.00
_cell.angle_gamma   90.00
#
_symmetry.space_group_name_H-M   'P 1'
#
loop_
_entity.id
_entity.type
_entity.pdbx_description
1 polymer ?
#
loop_
_entity_poly.entity_id
_entity_poly.type
_entity_poly.pdbx_seq_one_letter_code
_entity_poly.pdbx_strand_id
1 'polypeptide(L)'
;AVAQGHRTFVVSWRNPDATLAHKTWDNYIEEAVLTAIATVQKIAGVEQINALGFCVGGTMLSNALAVLAARGQDSVASATFLTTLIDFSNTGILDVFIDEPFVRMREMQMGQGGLMKGQDLASTFS
;
A
#
# COMPACT_ATOMS: atom_id res chain seq x y z
N ALA A 1 -12.83 -15.72 -4.66
CA ALA A 1 -11.76 -15.91 -5.65
C ALA A 1 -11.40 -17.39 -5.83
N VAL A 2 -10.85 -18.08 -4.82
CA VAL A 2 -10.48 -19.52 -4.92
C VAL A 2 -11.65 -20.42 -5.37
N ALA A 3 -12.82 -20.31 -4.72
CA ALA A 3 -14.01 -21.08 -5.09
C ALA A 3 -14.55 -20.79 -6.50
N GLN A 4 -14.09 -19.70 -7.13
CA GLN A 4 -14.44 -19.31 -8.50
C GLN A 4 -13.33 -19.68 -9.50
N GLY A 5 -12.37 -20.53 -9.11
CA GLY A 5 -11.31 -21.03 -10.00
C GLY A 5 -10.07 -20.14 -10.12
N HIS A 6 -9.95 -19.05 -9.35
CA HIS A 6 -8.76 -18.19 -9.39
C HIS A 6 -7.65 -18.66 -8.44
N ARG A 7 -6.43 -18.84 -8.97
CA ARG A 7 -5.21 -18.97 -8.16
C ARG A 7 -4.96 -17.65 -7.42
N THR A 8 -5.28 -17.63 -6.13
CA THR A 8 -5.28 -16.39 -5.34
C THR A 8 -4.06 -16.33 -4.44
N PHE A 9 -3.36 -15.21 -4.46
CA PHE A 9 -2.28 -14.87 -3.54
C PHE A 9 -2.68 -13.60 -2.79
N VAL A 10 -2.19 -13.44 -1.55
CA VAL A 10 -2.51 -12.30 -0.69
C VAL A 10 -1.24 -11.82 -0.02
N VAL A 11 -1.02 -10.50 -0.04
CA VAL A 11 0.05 -9.86 0.74
C VAL A 11 -0.43 -9.73 2.18
N SER A 12 0.25 -10.42 3.10
CA SER A 12 0.04 -10.27 4.54
C SER A 12 1.08 -9.29 5.10
N TRP A 13 0.64 -8.08 5.43
CA TRP A 13 1.52 -7.03 5.93
C TRP A 13 2.08 -7.36 7.32
N ARG A 14 3.38 -7.10 7.51
CA ARG A 14 4.02 -7.19 8.81
C ARG A 14 3.59 -6.02 9.68
N ASN A 15 3.24 -6.29 10.93
CA ASN A 15 3.13 -5.24 11.94
C ASN A 15 4.55 -4.71 12.24
N PRO A 16 4.85 -3.43 11.96
CA PRO A 16 6.22 -2.92 12.03
C PRO A 16 6.76 -2.90 13.46
N ASP A 17 8.04 -3.25 13.60
CA ASP A 17 8.82 -3.10 14.83
C ASP A 17 10.00 -2.15 14.59
N ALA A 18 10.84 -1.94 15.60
CA ALA A 18 11.94 -0.97 15.53
C ALA A 18 12.90 -1.22 14.36
N THR A 19 13.02 -2.46 13.88
CA THR A 19 13.85 -2.80 12.71
C THR A 19 13.29 -2.23 11.41
N LEU A 20 12.01 -1.86 11.37
CA LEU A 20 11.32 -1.29 10.22
C LEU A 20 11.01 0.21 10.36
N ALA A 21 11.44 0.85 11.47
CA ALA A 21 11.15 2.26 11.76
C ALA A 21 11.73 3.27 10.76
N HIS A 22 12.63 2.82 9.88
CA HIS A 22 13.25 3.61 8.81
C HIS A 22 12.62 3.37 7.44
N LYS A 23 11.64 2.46 7.31
CA LYS A 23 11.02 2.12 6.03
C LYS A 23 10.14 3.27 5.56
N THR A 24 10.34 3.67 4.30
CA THR A 24 9.58 4.73 3.62
C THR A 24 8.52 4.13 2.70
N TRP A 25 7.66 4.97 2.13
CA TRP A 25 6.70 4.56 1.11
C TRP A 25 7.36 3.77 -0.04
N ASP A 26 8.49 4.25 -0.54
CA ASP A 26 9.23 3.61 -1.63
C ASP A 26 9.67 2.18 -1.27
N ASN A 27 10.06 1.95 -0.01
CA ASN A 27 10.36 0.60 0.44
C ASN A 27 9.13 -0.32 0.39
N TYR A 28 7.94 0.15 0.74
CA TYR A 28 6.72 -0.65 0.62
C TYR A 28 6.37 -0.93 -0.85
N ILE A 29 6.60 0.03 -1.75
CA ILE A 29 6.36 -0.18 -3.18
C ILE A 29 7.34 -1.21 -3.75
N GLU A 30 8.65 -1.03 -3.54
CA GLU A 30 9.68 -1.92 -4.10
C GLU A 30 9.73 -3.29 -3.43
N GLU A 31 9.88 -3.30 -2.10
CA GLU A 31 10.20 -4.51 -1.34
C GLU A 31 8.95 -5.33 -1.00
N ALA A 32 7.75 -4.76 -1.09
CA ALA A 32 6.51 -5.50 -0.85
C ALA A 32 5.65 -5.63 -2.11
N VAL A 33 5.13 -4.54 -2.68
CA VAL A 33 4.15 -4.64 -3.78
C VAL A 33 4.78 -5.19 -5.06
N LEU A 34 5.85 -4.58 -5.56
CA LEU A 34 6.54 -5.02 -6.76
C LEU A 34 7.18 -6.40 -6.58
N THR A 35 7.78 -6.64 -5.42
CA THR A 35 8.30 -7.97 -5.06
C THR A 35 7.20 -9.04 -5.03
N ALA A 36 6.00 -8.74 -4.51
CA ALA A 36 4.87 -9.67 -4.53
C ALA A 36 4.41 -9.97 -5.97
N ILE A 37 4.30 -8.96 -6.83
CA ILE A 37 3.94 -9.14 -8.24
C ILE A 37 4.93 -10.08 -8.93
N ALA A 38 6.24 -9.79 -8.82
CA ALA A 38 7.30 -10.60 -9.42
C ALA A 38 7.34 -12.03 -8.84
N THR A 39 7.11 -12.17 -7.53
CA THR A 39 7.07 -13.47 -6.86
C THR A 39 5.89 -14.30 -7.36
N VAL A 40 4.71 -13.72 -7.50
CA VAL A 40 3.53 -14.42 -8.01
C VAL A 40 3.72 -14.82 -9.46
N GLN A 41 4.25 -13.94 -10.33
CA GLN A 41 4.60 -14.29 -11.72
C GLN A 41 5.53 -15.52 -11.76
N LYS A 42 6.58 -15.53 -10.92
CA LYS A 42 7.53 -16.65 -10.81
C LYS A 42 6.87 -17.95 -10.32
N ILE A 43 6.05 -17.89 -9.28
CA ILE A 43 5.35 -19.06 -8.72
C ILE A 43 4.30 -19.59 -9.71
N ALA A 44 3.61 -18.69 -10.41
CA ALA A 44 2.54 -19.04 -11.32
C ALA A 44 3.04 -19.47 -12.70
N GLY A 45 4.26 -19.07 -13.09
CA GLY A 45 4.85 -19.32 -14.41
C GLY A 45 4.17 -18.51 -15.51
N VAL A 46 3.74 -17.29 -15.21
CA VAL A 46 2.97 -16.43 -16.13
C VAL A 46 3.63 -15.06 -16.27
N GLU A 47 3.51 -14.46 -17.45
CA GLU A 47 4.06 -13.13 -17.74
C GLU A 47 3.23 -12.02 -17.11
N GLN A 48 1.92 -12.21 -16.91
CA GLN A 48 1.05 -11.19 -16.32
C GLN A 48 0.14 -11.79 -15.26
N ILE A 49 -0.22 -10.97 -14.28
CA ILE A 49 -1.21 -11.30 -13.26
C ILE A 49 -2.35 -10.30 -13.25
N ASN A 50 -3.49 -10.68 -12.67
CA ASN A 50 -4.50 -9.72 -12.24
C ASN A 50 -4.18 -9.27 -10.82
N ALA A 51 -4.25 -7.97 -10.56
CA ALA A 51 -3.97 -7.37 -9.25
C ALA A 51 -5.22 -6.70 -8.69
N LEU A 52 -5.38 -6.77 -7.37
CA LEU A 52 -6.46 -6.10 -6.65
C LEU A 52 -5.86 -5.36 -5.45
N GLY A 53 -6.19 -4.08 -5.33
CA GLY A 53 -5.84 -3.25 -4.18
C GLY A 53 -7.08 -2.75 -3.46
N PHE A 54 -7.04 -2.76 -2.12
CA PHE A 54 -8.12 -2.34 -1.25
C PHE A 54 -7.64 -1.26 -0.28
N CYS A 55 -8.40 -0.17 -0.14
CA CYS A 55 -8.06 0.97 0.71
C CYS A 55 -6.65 1.51 0.37
N VAL A 56 -5.79 1.75 1.36
CA VAL A 56 -4.39 2.19 1.16
C VAL A 56 -3.57 1.20 0.32
N GLY A 57 -3.92 -0.09 0.35
CA GLY A 57 -3.30 -1.09 -0.53
C GLY A 57 -3.59 -0.85 -2.01
N GLY A 58 -4.72 -0.21 -2.32
CA GLY A 58 -5.01 0.27 -3.67
C GLY A 58 -4.16 1.48 -4.07
N THR A 59 -3.94 2.43 -3.17
CA THR A 59 -3.04 3.58 -3.41
C THR A 59 -1.60 3.12 -3.60
N MET A 60 -1.18 2.09 -2.86
CA MET A 60 0.11 1.43 -3.07
C MET A 60 0.16 0.74 -4.44
N LEU A 61 -0.88 -0.01 -4.81
CA LEU A 61 -0.93 -0.67 -6.11
C LEU A 61 -0.90 0.34 -7.28
N SER A 62 -1.62 1.47 -7.19
CA SER A 62 -1.60 2.48 -8.27
C SER A 62 -0.20 3.09 -8.46
N ASN A 63 0.52 3.35 -7.37
CA ASN A 63 1.92 3.80 -7.44
C ASN A 63 2.83 2.74 -8.04
N ALA A 64 2.68 1.47 -7.64
CA ALA A 64 3.46 0.37 -8.19
C ALA A 64 3.23 0.21 -9.72
N LEU A 65 2.00 0.34 -10.19
CA LEU A 65 1.67 0.32 -11.62
C LEU A 65 2.33 1.47 -12.38
N ALA A 66 2.35 2.68 -11.82
CA ALA A 66 3.05 3.81 -12.42
C ALA A 66 4.56 3.56 -12.53
N VAL A 67 5.17 2.98 -11.49
CA VAL A 67 6.59 2.58 -11.49
C VAL A 67 6.86 1.50 -12.54
N LEU A 68 6.03 0.47 -12.65
CA LEU A 68 6.15 -0.57 -13.67
C LEU A 68 6.07 0.02 -15.08
N ALA A 69 5.09 0.89 -15.33
CA ALA A 69 4.92 1.56 -16.63
C ALA A 69 6.14 2.42 -16.99
N ALA A 70 6.66 3.21 -16.03
CA ALA A 70 7.87 4.01 -16.24
C ALA A 70 9.12 3.16 -16.52
N ARG A 71 9.15 1.91 -16.04
CA ARG A 71 10.20 0.91 -16.31
C ARG A 71 9.98 0.10 -17.58
N GLY A 72 8.87 0.32 -18.31
CA GLY A 72 8.51 -0.48 -19.48
C GLY A 72 8.15 -1.94 -19.14
N GLN A 73 7.67 -2.20 -17.91
CA GLN A 73 7.32 -3.52 -17.43
C GLN A 73 5.80 -3.70 -17.45
N ASP A 74 5.31 -4.73 -18.15
CA ASP A 74 3.89 -5.00 -18.31
C ASP A 74 3.45 -6.21 -17.48
N SER A 75 3.70 -6.18 -16.17
CA SER A 75 3.50 -7.33 -15.27
C SER A 75 2.05 -7.57 -14.83
N VAL A 76 1.14 -6.63 -15.09
CA VAL A 76 -0.24 -6.65 -14.56
C VAL A 76 -1.25 -6.47 -15.70
N ALA A 77 -1.97 -7.54 -16.03
CA ALA A 77 -2.96 -7.55 -17.11
C ALA A 77 -4.23 -6.76 -16.77
N SER A 78 -4.62 -6.74 -15.50
CA SER A 78 -5.72 -5.91 -15.00
C SER A 78 -5.52 -5.51 -13.54
N ALA A 79 -6.02 -4.33 -13.19
CA ALA A 79 -6.00 -3.80 -11.84
C ALA A 79 -7.44 -3.49 -11.37
N THR A 80 -7.81 -4.00 -10.20
CA THR A 80 -9.08 -3.69 -9.54
C THR A 80 -8.82 -2.88 -8.28
N PHE A 81 -9.53 -1.77 -8.10
CA PHE A 81 -9.41 -0.91 -6.93
C PHE A 81 -10.73 -0.90 -6.14
N LEU A 82 -10.69 -1.38 -4.91
CA LEU A 82 -11.85 -1.43 -4.03
C LEU A 82 -11.72 -0.36 -2.95
N THR A 83 -12.63 0.62 -2.94
CA THR A 83 -12.67 1.73 -1.95
C THR A 83 -11.29 2.35 -1.74
N THR A 84 -10.66 2.77 -2.84
CA THR A 84 -9.29 3.28 -2.90
C THR A 84 -9.31 4.74 -3.31
N LEU A 85 -8.58 5.58 -2.58
CA LEU A 85 -8.28 6.94 -3.02
C LEU A 85 -7.04 6.93 -3.91
N ILE A 86 -7.16 7.55 -5.08
CA ILE A 86 -6.05 7.86 -6.01
C ILE A 86 -5.89 9.38 -6.10
N ASP A 87 -7.02 10.08 -6.21
CA ASP A 87 -7.11 11.51 -5.99
C ASP A 87 -7.48 11.77 -4.52
N PHE A 88 -6.63 12.53 -3.82
CA PHE A 88 -6.80 12.91 -2.42
C PHE A 88 -7.23 14.38 -2.26
N SER A 89 -7.62 15.07 -3.33
CA SER A 89 -8.03 16.48 -3.29
C SER A 89 -9.29 16.74 -2.45
N ASN A 90 -10.13 15.72 -2.27
CA ASN A 90 -11.29 15.76 -1.39
C ASN A 90 -11.39 14.41 -0.65
N THR A 91 -10.96 14.37 0.60
CA THR A 91 -10.90 13.13 1.39
C THR A 91 -12.18 12.89 2.21
N GLY A 92 -13.15 13.79 2.10
CA GLY A 92 -14.45 13.70 2.75
C GLY A 92 -14.32 13.92 4.25
N ILE A 93 -14.86 13.00 5.06
CA ILE A 93 -14.89 13.18 6.52
C ILE A 93 -13.51 13.18 7.17
N LEU A 94 -12.49 12.64 6.49
CA LEU A 94 -11.11 12.63 6.98
C LEU A 94 -10.53 14.04 7.13
N ASP A 95 -10.99 15.01 6.33
CA ASP A 95 -10.57 16.42 6.40
C ASP A 95 -10.96 17.07 7.76
N VAL A 96 -11.91 16.49 8.50
CA VAL A 96 -12.30 16.96 9.84
C VAL A 96 -11.31 16.52 10.92
N PHE A 97 -10.62 15.40 10.70
CA PHE A 97 -9.72 14.79 11.68
C PHE A 97 -8.24 15.06 11.42
N ILE A 98 -7.89 15.37 10.17
CA ILE A 98 -6.50 15.59 9.75
C ILE A 98 -6.37 17.01 9.23
N ASP A 99 -5.65 17.85 9.97
CA ASP A 99 -5.29 19.20 9.56
C ASP A 99 -3.75 19.39 9.55
N GLU A 100 -3.30 20.49 8.96
CA GLU A 100 -1.89 20.87 8.88
C GLU A 100 -1.17 20.89 10.25
N PRO A 101 -1.75 21.48 11.32
CA PRO A 101 -1.20 21.39 12.66
C PRO A 101 -1.01 19.95 13.16
N PHE A 102 -1.99 19.07 12.95
CA PHE A 102 -1.92 17.67 13.35
C PHE A 102 -0.81 16.94 12.59
N VAL A 103 -0.71 17.15 11.28
CA VAL A 103 0.37 16.57 10.45
C VAL A 103 1.74 16.99 10.95
N ARG A 104 1.97 18.31 11.16
CA ARG A 104 3.26 18.80 11.70
C ARG A 104 3.59 18.22 13.07
N MET A 105 2.58 18.06 13.93
CA MET A 105 2.76 17.44 15.23
C MET A 105 3.22 15.97 15.08
N ARG A 106 2.66 15.21 14.14
CA ARG A 106 3.12 13.87 13.82
C ARG A 106 4.53 13.86 13.23
N GLU A 107 4.86 14.77 12.32
CA GLU A 107 6.21 14.90 11.76
C GLU A 107 7.25 15.21 12.83
N MET A 108 6.93 16.05 13.82
CA MET A 108 7.82 16.29 14.96
C MET A 108 7.99 15.04 15.85
N GLN A 109 6.97 14.19 15.96
CA GLN A 109 7.01 12.97 16.77
C GLN A 109 7.77 11.81 16.11
N MET A 110 7.64 11.64 14.78
CA MET A 110 8.14 10.44 14.08
C MET A 110 8.78 10.72 12.71
N GLY A 111 8.89 11.98 12.27
CA GLY A 111 9.44 12.35 10.96
C GLY A 111 10.94 12.13 10.81
N GLN A 112 11.68 12.01 11.92
CA GLN A 112 13.10 11.60 11.95
C GLN A 112 13.27 10.09 12.18
N GLY A 113 12.22 9.31 11.91
CA GLY A 113 12.13 7.89 12.22
C GLY A 113 11.40 7.61 13.52
N GLY A 114 10.94 6.37 13.68
CA GLY A 114 10.16 5.93 14.83
C GLY A 114 8.91 5.15 14.40
N LEU A 115 8.11 4.74 15.37
CA LEU A 115 6.85 4.04 15.12
C LEU A 115 5.70 4.79 15.77
N MET A 116 4.57 4.84 15.07
CA MET A 116 3.30 5.21 15.70
C MET A 116 2.92 4.14 16.72
N LYS A 117 2.57 4.56 17.94
CA LYS A 117 2.07 3.64 18.95
C LYS A 117 0.73 3.07 18.50
N GLY A 118 0.50 1.78 18.73
CA GLY A 118 -0.77 1.15 18.36
C GLY A 118 -2.00 1.80 18.99
N GLN A 119 -1.86 2.38 20.19
CA GLN A 119 -2.92 3.14 20.86
C GLN A 119 -3.32 4.39 20.09
N ASP A 120 -2.35 5.12 19.54
CA ASP A 120 -2.59 6.31 18.71
C ASP A 120 -3.26 5.96 17.38
N LEU A 121 -2.96 4.78 16.83
CA LEU A 121 -3.61 4.30 15.61
C LEU A 121 -5.04 3.83 15.89
N ALA A 122 -5.27 3.22 17.06
CA ALA A 122 -6.59 2.74 17.45
C ALA A 122 -7.61 3.87 17.57
N SER A 123 -7.20 5.06 18.02
CA SER A 123 -8.08 6.22 18.12
C SER A 123 -8.54 6.79 16.77
N THR A 124 -7.92 6.39 15.65
CA THR A 124 -8.35 6.78 14.30
C THR A 124 -9.64 6.07 13.87
N PHE A 125 -9.97 4.93 14.50
CA PHE A 125 -11.13 4.09 14.14
C PHE A 125 -12.28 4.19 15.15
N SER A 126 -12.20 5.10 16.13
CA SER A 126 -13.16 5.30 17.21
C SER A 126 -13.97 6.58 17.08
#